data_AF-A0A0A8LAD8-F1
#
_entry.id   AF-A0A0A8LAD8-F1
#
_cell.length_a   1.000
_cell.length_b   1.000
_cell.length_c   1.000
_cell.angle_alpha   90.00
_cell.angle_beta   90.00
_cell.angle_gamma   90.00
#
_symmetry.space_group_name_H-M   'P 1'
#
loop_
_entity.id
_entity.type
_entity.pdbx_description
1 polymer ?
#
loop_
_entity_poly.entity_id
_entity_poly.type
_entity_poly.pdbx_seq_one_letter_code
_entity_poly.pdbx_strand_id
1 'polypeptide(L)'
;MSSGLFVTDEDGDVEMDSNGKLDKNSQTSEAIEEDDPVVHEIPINLTIGPCPLHVLQFPNKPKKLAKNMAQHPPISGVRYKDESSIWELDVPLNTHVFFDKDKAAESWNNVDVQSLKGVAVDNDMLQYAGVMKQGQLYLIPVEKVAQMRPFFKYIDSQQQVRKDEDARAKPVNPKAKKNQVLTMSVKSSSEANQNRLGGALLAHKVAEEEEFKSLEWRDNTFEAFVEEVTKEETTIPLEPMDDNTAYLLKLF
;
A
#
# COMPACT_ATOMS: atom_id res chain seq x y z
N MET A 1 -46.55 -4.68 11.72
CA MET A 1 -45.21 -4.40 12.28
C MET A 1 -44.35 -3.84 11.15
N SER A 2 -43.77 -2.66 11.37
CA SER A 2 -42.57 -2.06 10.74
C SER A 2 -42.43 -2.18 9.20
N SER A 3 -42.91 -1.20 8.43
CA SER A 3 -42.24 0.08 8.06
C SER A 3 -41.31 -0.08 6.84
N GLY A 4 -41.89 0.20 5.67
CA GLY A 4 -41.19 0.34 4.40
C GLY A 4 -40.36 1.62 4.35
N LEU A 5 -39.19 1.48 3.76
CA LEU A 5 -38.24 2.56 3.49
C LEU A 5 -38.54 3.09 2.08
N PHE A 6 -39.31 4.17 1.99
CA PHE A 6 -39.34 5.02 0.80
C PHE A 6 -39.04 6.45 1.26
N VAL A 7 -38.00 7.02 0.67
CA VAL A 7 -37.64 8.43 0.76
C VAL A 7 -38.72 9.23 0.05
N THR A 8 -39.41 10.10 0.76
CA THR A 8 -40.18 11.19 0.14
C THR A 8 -39.27 12.40 0.09
N ASP A 9 -39.02 12.91 -1.11
CA ASP A 9 -38.42 14.21 -1.34
C ASP A 9 -39.27 15.25 -0.59
N GLU A 10 -38.73 15.79 0.50
CA GLU A 10 -39.35 16.86 1.26
C GLU A 10 -39.01 18.17 0.53
N ASP A 11 -39.87 18.50 -0.43
CA ASP A 11 -39.99 19.84 -0.97
C ASP A 11 -40.28 20.77 0.22
N GLY A 12 -39.28 21.55 0.61
CA GLY A 12 -39.43 22.58 1.62
C GLY A 12 -40.38 23.66 1.11
N ASP A 13 -41.59 23.66 1.65
CA ASP A 13 -42.57 24.72 1.42
C ASP A 13 -42.03 26.05 1.96
N VAL A 14 -41.62 26.94 1.05
CA VAL A 14 -41.37 28.35 1.37
C VAL A 14 -42.71 29.07 1.29
N GLU A 15 -43.37 29.28 2.43
CA GLU A 15 -44.56 30.11 2.49
C GLU A 15 -44.20 31.57 2.18
N MET A 16 -44.78 32.12 1.10
CA MET A 16 -44.71 33.54 0.76
C MET A 16 -45.91 34.28 1.36
N ASP A 17 -45.63 35.35 2.09
CA ASP A 17 -46.66 36.31 2.47
C ASP A 17 -47.12 37.15 1.27
N SER A 18 -48.40 37.56 1.31
CA SER A 18 -49.16 38.22 0.24
C SER A 18 -48.64 39.57 -0.31
N ASN A 19 -47.44 40.01 0.10
CA ASN A 19 -46.79 41.23 -0.39
C ASN A 19 -45.38 41.01 -0.98
N GLY A 20 -44.97 39.76 -1.25
CA GLY A 20 -43.87 39.45 -2.15
C GLY A 20 -42.49 40.01 -1.77
N LYS A 21 -42.20 40.15 -0.47
CA LYS A 21 -40.87 40.53 0.04
C LYS A 21 -40.32 39.40 0.89
N LEU A 22 -39.09 38.95 0.60
CA LEU A 22 -38.38 37.96 1.42
C LEU A 22 -38.07 38.56 2.80
N ASP A 23 -38.67 38.00 3.84
CA ASP A 23 -38.26 38.25 5.21
C ASP A 23 -36.92 37.55 5.47
N LYS A 24 -35.83 38.30 5.30
CA LYS A 24 -34.51 37.97 5.86
C LYS A 24 -34.49 38.19 7.37
N ASN A 25 -35.45 37.62 8.08
CA ASN A 25 -35.40 37.52 9.54
C ASN A 25 -35.93 36.18 10.03
N SER A 26 -35.77 35.13 9.21
CA SER A 26 -35.74 33.77 9.72
C SER A 26 -34.40 33.60 10.41
N GLN A 27 -34.41 33.89 11.71
CA GLN A 27 -33.56 33.31 12.74
C GLN A 27 -32.39 32.52 12.14
N THR A 28 -31.29 33.22 11.88
CA THR A 28 -29.98 32.62 12.11
C THR A 28 -30.06 32.19 13.57
N SER A 29 -30.30 30.91 13.80
CA SER A 29 -29.80 30.26 14.99
C SER A 29 -28.29 30.43 14.92
N GLU A 30 -27.82 31.61 15.36
CA GLU A 30 -26.62 31.73 16.15
C GLU A 30 -26.90 30.91 17.42
N ALA A 31 -26.99 29.59 17.27
CA ALA A 31 -26.38 28.71 18.21
C ALA A 31 -24.90 29.09 18.12
N ILE A 32 -24.52 30.08 18.91
CA ILE A 32 -23.28 29.99 19.66
C ILE A 32 -23.42 28.61 20.30
N GLU A 33 -22.90 27.58 19.62
CA GLU A 33 -22.70 26.27 20.22
C GLU A 33 -21.89 26.59 21.46
N GLU A 34 -22.56 26.57 22.61
CA GLU A 34 -21.93 26.77 23.91
C GLU A 34 -20.71 25.85 23.93
N ASP A 35 -19.53 26.47 23.99
CA ASP A 35 -18.20 25.84 23.95
C ASP A 35 -18.25 24.42 24.53
N ASP A 36 -18.21 23.39 23.66
CA ASP A 36 -18.09 22.00 24.10
C ASP A 36 -16.80 21.89 24.93
N PRO A 37 -16.89 21.68 26.26
CA PRO A 37 -15.72 21.77 27.10
C PRO A 37 -14.76 20.64 26.76
N VAL A 38 -13.47 20.96 26.60
CA VAL A 38 -12.43 19.96 26.42
C VAL A 38 -12.45 18.99 27.60
N VAL A 39 -12.95 17.78 27.37
CA VAL A 39 -13.04 16.74 28.41
C VAL A 39 -11.68 16.08 28.63
N HIS A 40 -10.92 15.88 27.55
CA HIS A 40 -9.61 15.22 27.57
C HIS A 40 -8.65 15.79 26.54
N GLU A 41 -7.45 16.14 26.99
CA GLU A 41 -6.32 16.49 26.14
C GLU A 41 -5.48 15.24 25.87
N ILE A 42 -5.30 14.90 24.59
CA ILE A 42 -4.46 13.77 24.16
C ILE A 42 -3.20 14.35 23.53
N PRO A 43 -2.01 14.22 24.15
CA PRO A 43 -0.77 14.69 23.55
C PRO A 43 -0.43 13.86 22.31
N ILE A 44 -0.02 14.54 21.25
CA ILE A 44 0.39 13.95 19.99
C ILE A 44 1.91 14.00 19.90
N ASN A 45 2.54 12.83 19.82
CA ASN A 45 3.97 12.66 19.67
C ASN A 45 4.28 12.20 18.24
N LEU A 46 5.08 12.97 17.50
CA LEU A 46 5.55 12.57 16.18
C LEU A 46 6.85 11.78 16.34
N THR A 47 6.86 10.53 15.93
CA THR A 47 8.02 9.65 16.05
C THR A 47 8.46 9.16 14.69
N ILE A 48 9.74 9.27 14.37
CA ILE A 48 10.35 8.60 13.23
C ILE A 48 10.86 7.26 13.75
N GLY A 49 10.15 6.18 13.42
CA GLY A 49 10.51 4.84 13.89
C GLY A 49 11.89 4.39 13.39
N PRO A 50 12.45 3.32 13.97
CA PRO A 50 13.77 2.79 13.61
C PRO A 50 13.82 2.21 12.18
N CYS A 51 12.66 1.84 11.63
CA CYS A 51 12.52 1.23 10.32
C CYS A 51 11.43 1.92 9.50
N PRO A 52 11.56 1.92 8.17
CA PRO A 52 10.56 2.47 7.27
C PRO A 52 9.26 1.66 7.37
N LEU A 53 8.15 2.35 7.67
CA LEU A 53 6.85 1.71 7.82
C LEU A 53 6.16 1.58 6.47
N HIS A 54 5.90 0.34 6.05
CA HIS A 54 5.10 0.03 4.88
C HIS A 54 3.76 -0.59 5.26
N VAL A 55 2.69 -0.16 4.58
CA VAL A 55 1.34 -0.71 4.78
C VAL A 55 0.98 -1.64 3.63
N LEU A 56 0.71 -2.91 3.96
CA LEU A 56 0.27 -3.92 2.99
C LEU A 56 -1.26 -4.02 3.00
N GLN A 57 -1.90 -3.67 1.89
CA GLN A 57 -3.34 -3.80 1.71
C GLN A 57 -3.69 -5.10 1.00
N PHE A 58 -4.67 -5.84 1.49
CA PHE A 58 -5.17 -7.08 0.90
C PHE A 58 -6.61 -6.90 0.38
N PRO A 59 -6.83 -6.50 -0.88
CA PRO A 59 -8.18 -6.28 -1.42
C PRO A 59 -9.04 -7.54 -1.46
N ASN A 60 -8.41 -8.71 -1.55
CA ASN A 60 -9.11 -9.99 -1.68
C ASN A 60 -9.66 -10.53 -0.35
N LYS A 61 -9.27 -9.95 0.78
CA LYS A 61 -9.67 -10.44 2.09
C LYS A 61 -10.70 -9.50 2.71
N PRO A 62 -11.86 -10.01 3.15
CA PRO A 62 -12.85 -9.19 3.82
C PRO A 62 -12.32 -8.73 5.18
N LYS A 63 -12.67 -7.51 5.59
CA LYS A 63 -12.24 -6.91 6.88
C LYS A 63 -12.56 -7.77 8.10
N LYS A 64 -13.61 -8.60 8.04
CA LYS A 64 -14.01 -9.50 9.14
C LYS A 64 -13.01 -10.65 9.37
N LEU A 65 -12.36 -11.12 8.31
CA LEU A 65 -11.32 -12.17 8.39
C LEU A 65 -10.01 -11.59 8.96
N ALA A 66 -9.74 -10.31 8.72
CA ALA A 66 -8.57 -9.60 9.22
C ALA A 66 -8.59 -9.33 10.75
N LYS A 67 -9.74 -9.48 11.42
CA LYS A 67 -9.85 -9.26 12.88
C LYS A 67 -9.29 -10.40 13.71
N ASN A 68 -9.18 -11.60 13.13
CA ASN A 68 -8.58 -12.74 13.80
C ASN A 68 -7.14 -12.86 13.33
N MET A 69 -6.17 -12.34 14.09
CA MET A 69 -4.73 -12.56 13.79
C MET A 69 -4.41 -14.05 13.65
N ALA A 70 -5.08 -14.91 14.44
CA ALA A 70 -4.95 -16.36 14.34
C ALA A 70 -5.49 -16.97 13.02
N GLN A 71 -6.31 -16.24 12.26
CA GLN A 71 -6.82 -16.65 10.95
C GLN A 71 -6.11 -15.92 9.80
N HIS A 72 -5.19 -14.99 10.09
CA HIS A 72 -4.31 -14.48 9.06
C HIS A 72 -3.45 -15.68 8.60
N PRO A 73 -3.49 -16.04 7.31
CA PRO A 73 -2.80 -17.24 6.88
C PRO A 73 -1.30 -17.02 7.10
N PRO A 74 -0.60 -18.04 7.64
CA PRO A 74 0.78 -17.92 8.04
C PRO A 74 1.60 -17.50 6.82
N ILE A 75 2.42 -16.47 6.94
CA ILE A 75 3.27 -16.06 5.82
C ILE A 75 4.55 -16.90 5.90
N SER A 76 4.83 -17.66 4.84
CA SER A 76 5.98 -18.58 4.82
C SER A 76 7.26 -17.88 4.40
N GLY A 77 7.16 -16.84 3.57
CA GLY A 77 8.32 -16.14 3.04
C GLY A 77 7.94 -14.76 2.54
N VAL A 78 8.83 -13.81 2.76
CA VAL A 78 8.69 -12.43 2.32
C VAL A 78 9.90 -12.07 1.48
N ARG A 79 9.66 -11.49 0.32
CA ARG A 79 10.69 -11.00 -0.59
C ARG A 79 10.40 -9.55 -0.93
N TYR A 80 11.43 -8.71 -0.87
CA TYR A 80 11.32 -7.30 -1.19
C TYR A 80 12.41 -6.86 -2.16
N LYS A 81 12.07 -5.89 -3.00
CA LYS A 81 12.95 -5.19 -3.93
C LYS A 81 12.97 -3.72 -3.56
N ASP A 82 14.13 -3.18 -3.26
CA ASP A 82 14.30 -1.83 -2.72
C ASP A 82 14.12 -0.77 -3.80
N GLU A 83 14.75 -0.95 -4.98
CA GLU A 83 14.74 0.04 -6.06
C GLU A 83 13.38 0.08 -6.76
N SER A 84 12.83 -1.08 -7.10
CA SER A 84 11.52 -1.20 -7.74
C SER A 84 10.34 -1.19 -6.76
N SER A 85 10.59 -1.22 -5.45
CA SER A 85 9.57 -1.22 -4.39
C SER A 85 8.52 -2.33 -4.55
N ILE A 86 8.95 -3.53 -4.95
CA ILE A 86 8.06 -4.67 -5.16
C ILE A 86 8.08 -5.57 -3.93
N TRP A 87 6.89 -5.84 -3.39
CA TRP A 87 6.65 -6.83 -2.36
C TRP A 87 6.15 -8.13 -2.97
N GLU A 88 6.75 -9.24 -2.55
CA GLU A 88 6.26 -10.59 -2.81
C GLU A 88 6.11 -11.35 -1.49
N LEU A 89 4.91 -11.83 -1.21
CA LEU A 89 4.57 -12.60 -0.02
C LEU A 89 4.10 -13.98 -0.45
N ASP A 90 4.69 -15.03 0.12
CA ASP A 90 4.26 -16.40 -0.10
C ASP A 90 3.39 -16.88 1.06
N VAL A 91 2.16 -17.27 0.74
CA VAL A 91 1.15 -17.75 1.68
C VAL A 91 0.87 -19.22 1.37
N PRO A 92 1.14 -20.17 2.28
CA PRO A 92 0.85 -21.57 2.06
C PRO A 92 -0.66 -21.80 1.99
N LEU A 93 -1.05 -22.65 1.05
CA LEU A 93 -2.44 -23.07 0.88
C LEU A 93 -2.73 -24.26 1.79
N ASN A 94 -3.98 -24.35 2.25
CA ASN A 94 -4.41 -25.54 2.96
C ASN A 94 -4.61 -26.69 1.97
N THR A 95 -3.69 -27.65 1.97
CA THR A 95 -3.73 -28.81 1.07
C THR A 95 -4.64 -29.95 1.55
N HIS A 96 -5.26 -29.81 2.73
CA HIS A 96 -6.18 -30.82 3.28
C HIS A 96 -7.63 -30.61 2.86
N VAL A 97 -8.05 -29.37 2.59
CA VAL A 97 -9.44 -29.03 2.28
C VAL A 97 -9.48 -28.13 1.06
N PHE A 98 -10.32 -28.45 0.08
CA PHE A 98 -10.50 -27.70 -1.16
C PHE A 98 -9.27 -27.60 -2.08
N PHE A 99 -8.31 -28.53 -1.96
CA PHE A 99 -7.13 -28.61 -2.82
C PHE A 99 -7.09 -29.91 -3.61
N ASP A 100 -6.98 -29.80 -4.93
CA ASP A 100 -6.81 -30.94 -5.85
C ASP A 100 -5.32 -31.17 -6.11
N LYS A 101 -4.79 -32.22 -5.50
CA LYS A 101 -3.37 -32.59 -5.60
C LYS A 101 -2.99 -33.10 -6.97
N ASP A 102 -3.90 -33.80 -7.65
CA ASP A 102 -3.62 -34.40 -8.95
C ASP A 102 -3.47 -33.30 -9.99
N LYS A 103 -4.40 -32.34 -9.98
CA LYS A 103 -4.32 -31.16 -10.85
C LYS A 103 -3.09 -30.29 -10.56
N ALA A 104 -2.72 -30.11 -9.29
CA ALA A 104 -1.54 -29.34 -8.92
C ALA A 104 -0.25 -30.03 -9.40
N ALA A 105 -0.15 -31.35 -9.25
CA ALA A 105 1.01 -32.13 -9.67
C ALA A 105 1.16 -32.17 -11.19
N GLU A 106 0.08 -32.44 -11.93
CA GLU A 106 0.11 -32.59 -13.38
C GLU A 106 0.29 -31.25 -14.10
N SER A 107 -0.49 -30.24 -13.72
CA SER A 107 -0.55 -28.99 -14.47
C SER A 107 0.37 -27.91 -13.94
N TRP A 108 0.79 -27.94 -12.67
CA TRP A 108 1.39 -26.76 -12.01
C TRP A 108 2.64 -27.04 -11.19
N ASN A 109 3.31 -28.19 -11.36
CA ASN A 109 4.51 -28.58 -10.60
C ASN A 109 4.33 -28.60 -9.07
N ASN A 110 3.16 -29.09 -8.60
CA ASN A 110 2.86 -29.30 -7.19
C ASN A 110 2.97 -28.02 -6.34
N VAL A 111 2.34 -26.94 -6.81
CA VAL A 111 2.30 -25.66 -6.09
C VAL A 111 1.43 -25.78 -4.85
N ASP A 112 2.04 -25.59 -3.69
CA ASP A 112 1.44 -25.56 -2.36
C ASP A 112 1.39 -24.14 -1.77
N VAL A 113 2.06 -23.17 -2.39
CA VAL A 113 2.09 -21.77 -1.97
C VAL A 113 1.40 -20.85 -2.95
N GLN A 114 0.63 -19.90 -2.41
CA GLN A 114 0.07 -18.77 -3.14
C GLN A 114 0.98 -17.55 -2.98
N SER A 115 1.56 -17.08 -4.08
CA SER A 115 2.31 -15.83 -4.08
C SER A 115 1.37 -14.62 -4.25
N LEU A 116 1.59 -13.59 -3.44
CA LEU A 116 0.95 -12.29 -3.53
C LEU A 116 2.03 -11.28 -3.92
N LYS A 117 1.80 -10.49 -4.96
CA LYS A 117 2.70 -9.43 -5.42
C LYS A 117 2.01 -8.07 -5.32
N GLY A 118 2.73 -7.08 -4.83
CA GLY A 118 2.28 -5.69 -4.77
C GLY A 118 3.41 -4.73 -5.10
N VAL A 119 3.08 -3.64 -5.78
CA VAL A 119 4.01 -2.51 -5.94
C VAL A 119 3.70 -1.52 -4.83
N ALA A 120 4.72 -1.15 -4.05
CA ALA A 120 4.63 -0.11 -3.06
C ALA A 120 4.71 1.24 -3.77
N VAL A 121 3.78 2.12 -3.47
CA VAL A 121 3.77 3.50 -3.95
C VAL A 121 4.13 4.39 -2.77
N ASP A 122 5.05 5.32 -3.02
CA ASP A 122 5.43 6.33 -2.04
C ASP A 122 4.21 7.18 -1.71
N ASN A 123 3.98 7.41 -0.42
CA ASN A 123 3.02 8.41 0.01
C ASN A 123 3.79 9.68 0.32
N ASP A 124 3.29 10.83 -0.12
CA ASP A 124 3.86 12.15 0.15
C ASP A 124 3.70 12.56 1.63
N MET A 125 4.01 11.66 2.57
CA MET A 125 4.00 11.82 4.03
C MET A 125 2.66 12.21 4.66
N LEU A 126 1.55 12.17 3.92
CA LEU A 126 0.22 12.51 4.44
C LEU A 126 -0.40 11.44 5.36
N GLN A 127 0.12 10.22 5.32
CA GLN A 127 -0.43 9.09 6.06
C GLN A 127 0.43 8.78 7.28
N TYR A 128 -0.20 8.75 8.45
CA TYR A 128 0.42 8.39 9.71
C TYR A 128 -0.28 7.19 10.33
N ALA A 129 0.49 6.25 10.85
CA ALA A 129 -0.01 5.20 11.72
C ALA A 129 0.00 5.73 13.15
N GLY A 130 -1.18 5.74 13.79
CA GLY A 130 -1.34 6.17 15.18
C GLY A 130 -1.37 4.98 16.14
N VAL A 131 -0.48 4.98 17.13
CA VAL A 131 -0.49 4.06 18.26
C VAL A 131 -0.90 4.82 19.51
N MET A 132 -1.93 4.34 20.21
CA MET A 132 -2.36 4.92 21.48
C MET A 132 -1.78 4.13 22.64
N LYS A 133 -1.02 4.78 23.53
CA LYS A 133 -0.45 4.18 24.73
C LYS A 133 -0.56 5.15 25.91
N GLN A 134 -1.11 4.68 27.03
CA GLN A 134 -1.22 5.47 28.28
C GLN A 134 -1.87 6.86 28.10
N GLY A 135 -2.83 6.99 27.17
CA GLY A 135 -3.49 8.26 26.90
C GLY A 135 -2.71 9.23 26.01
N GLN A 136 -1.56 8.82 25.47
CA GLN A 136 -0.77 9.57 24.48
C GLN A 136 -0.89 8.92 23.10
N LEU A 137 -0.90 9.74 22.05
CA LEU A 137 -0.96 9.31 20.65
C LEU A 137 0.41 9.45 20.00
N TYR A 138 1.01 8.33 19.59
CA TYR A 138 2.24 8.30 18.82
C TYR A 138 1.94 8.15 17.34
N LEU A 139 2.35 9.12 16.53
CA LEU A 139 2.19 9.13 15.09
C LEU A 139 3.49 8.75 14.40
N ILE A 140 3.42 7.74 13.52
CA ILE A 140 4.54 7.22 12.74
C ILE A 140 4.25 7.47 11.26
N PRO A 141 5.13 8.15 10.51
CA PRO A 141 4.92 8.36 9.09
C PRO A 141 4.97 7.03 8.34
N VAL A 142 3.98 6.81 7.47
CA VAL A 142 3.96 5.66 6.54
C VAL A 142 4.73 6.08 5.29
N GLU A 143 5.81 5.38 4.97
CA GLU A 143 6.61 5.68 3.77
C GLU A 143 5.90 5.22 2.50
N LYS A 144 5.48 3.95 2.47
CA LYS A 144 4.91 3.33 1.27
C LYS A 144 3.67 2.50 1.58
N VAL A 145 2.74 2.51 0.64
CA VAL A 145 1.55 1.66 0.68
C VAL A 145 1.61 0.71 -0.50
N ALA A 146 1.54 -0.59 -0.22
CA ALA A 146 1.54 -1.63 -1.24
C ALA A 146 0.18 -2.32 -1.31
N GLN A 147 -0.40 -2.38 -2.51
CA GLN A 147 -1.61 -3.15 -2.76
C GLN A 147 -1.23 -4.56 -3.22
N MET A 148 -1.46 -5.55 -2.36
CA MET A 148 -1.14 -6.94 -2.61
C MET A 148 -2.20 -7.59 -3.50
N ARG A 149 -1.79 -8.18 -4.63
CA ARG A 149 -2.66 -8.94 -5.54
C ARG A 149 -2.10 -10.36 -5.75
N PRO A 150 -2.95 -11.36 -6.05
CA PRO A 150 -2.48 -12.71 -6.34
C PRO A 150 -1.64 -12.70 -7.60
N PHE A 151 -0.48 -13.33 -7.53
CA PHE A 151 0.44 -13.45 -8.64
C PHE A 151 0.78 -14.92 -8.86
N PHE A 152 0.71 -15.36 -10.12
CA PHE A 152 0.80 -16.77 -10.47
C PHE A 152 2.17 -17.10 -11.08
N LYS A 153 3.21 -17.13 -10.24
CA LYS A 153 4.60 -17.40 -10.65
C LYS A 153 4.76 -18.72 -11.42
N TYR A 154 3.97 -19.73 -11.04
CA TYR A 154 4.01 -21.06 -11.67
C TYR A 154 3.47 -21.10 -13.10
N ILE A 155 2.56 -20.19 -13.46
CA ILE A 155 2.03 -20.10 -14.84
C ILE A 155 3.10 -19.49 -15.73
N ASP A 156 3.72 -18.39 -15.27
CA ASP A 156 4.75 -17.69 -16.01
C ASP A 156 5.98 -18.56 -16.27
N SER A 157 6.42 -19.32 -15.26
CA SER A 157 7.56 -20.24 -15.41
C SER A 157 7.27 -21.35 -16.42
N GLN A 158 6.05 -21.89 -16.45
CA GLN A 158 5.67 -22.90 -17.43
C GLN A 158 5.56 -22.36 -18.84
N GLN A 159 5.00 -21.17 -19.02
CA GLN A 159 4.96 -20.54 -20.33
C GLN A 159 6.37 -20.30 -20.87
N GLN A 160 7.31 -19.90 -20.00
CA GLN A 160 8.71 -19.73 -20.36
C GLN A 160 9.36 -21.06 -20.77
N VAL A 161 9.20 -22.11 -19.96
CA VAL A 161 9.71 -23.45 -20.29
C VAL A 161 9.14 -23.97 -21.61
N ARG A 162 7.82 -23.87 -21.83
CA ARG A 162 7.18 -24.29 -23.09
C ARG A 162 7.71 -23.50 -24.29
N LYS A 163 7.89 -22.18 -24.13
CA LYS A 163 8.44 -21.32 -25.19
C LYS A 163 9.90 -21.69 -25.50
N ASP A 164 10.70 -22.00 -24.50
CA ASP A 164 12.09 -22.42 -24.66
C ASP A 164 12.19 -23.80 -25.31
N GLU A 165 11.29 -24.73 -24.96
CA GLU A 165 11.16 -26.04 -25.61
C GLU A 165 10.72 -25.90 -27.08
N ASP A 166 9.72 -25.08 -27.38
CA ASP A 166 9.30 -24.79 -28.76
C ASP A 166 10.41 -24.12 -29.57
N ALA A 167 11.19 -23.23 -28.96
CA ALA A 167 12.35 -22.60 -29.58
C ALA A 167 13.46 -23.62 -29.88
N ARG A 168 13.63 -24.61 -29.00
CA ARG A 168 14.59 -25.72 -29.17
C ARG A 168 14.10 -26.76 -30.19
N ALA A 169 12.80 -27.01 -30.26
CA ALA A 169 12.18 -27.97 -31.17
C ALA A 169 12.01 -27.42 -32.59
N LYS A 170 11.98 -26.09 -32.77
CA LYS A 170 12.03 -25.48 -34.10
C LYS A 170 13.32 -25.88 -34.81
N PRO A 171 13.23 -26.47 -36.02
CA PRO A 171 14.41 -26.87 -36.76
C PRO A 171 15.27 -25.62 -37.01
N VAL A 172 16.52 -25.67 -36.55
CA VAL A 172 17.53 -24.63 -36.81
C VAL A 172 17.55 -24.42 -38.32
N ASN A 173 17.09 -23.25 -38.76
CA ASN A 173 17.16 -22.88 -40.16
C ASN A 173 18.65 -22.88 -40.55
N PRO A 174 19.13 -23.75 -41.45
CA PRO A 174 20.57 -23.92 -41.70
C PRO A 174 21.23 -22.70 -42.38
N LYS A 175 20.45 -21.65 -42.69
CA LYS A 175 20.94 -20.34 -43.14
C LYS A 175 21.27 -19.38 -41.99
N ALA A 176 20.94 -19.71 -40.74
CA ALA A 176 21.30 -18.91 -39.57
C ALA A 176 22.73 -19.28 -39.14
N LYS A 177 23.69 -18.44 -39.54
CA LYS A 177 25.11 -18.58 -39.22
C LYS A 177 25.32 -18.74 -37.70
N LYS A 178 25.68 -19.95 -37.26
CA LYS A 178 26.35 -20.17 -35.96
C LYS A 178 27.81 -19.73 -36.09
N ASN A 179 28.05 -18.45 -36.28
CA ASN A 179 29.40 -17.89 -36.36
C ASN A 179 29.53 -16.76 -35.34
N GLN A 180 30.53 -16.93 -34.46
CA GLN A 180 31.13 -15.97 -33.53
C GLN A 180 30.32 -14.69 -33.26
N VAL A 181 29.71 -14.63 -32.08
CA VAL A 181 29.13 -13.41 -31.53
C VAL A 181 30.29 -12.46 -31.18
N LEU A 182 30.77 -11.68 -32.15
CA LEU A 182 31.57 -10.49 -31.87
C LEU A 182 30.59 -9.38 -31.49
N THR A 183 30.49 -9.06 -30.20
CA THR A 183 29.74 -7.91 -29.69
C THR A 183 30.49 -6.60 -29.94
N MET A 184 30.79 -6.28 -31.21
CA MET A 184 31.30 -4.95 -31.57
C MET A 184 30.13 -4.04 -31.92
N SER A 185 29.34 -3.67 -30.90
CA SER A 185 28.26 -2.69 -31.04
C SER A 185 28.64 -1.42 -30.29
N VAL A 186 29.56 -0.65 -30.86
CA VAL A 186 29.88 0.70 -30.36
C VAL A 186 28.79 1.64 -30.87
N LYS A 187 27.88 2.04 -29.98
CA LYS A 187 26.79 2.98 -30.33
C LYS A 187 27.32 4.41 -30.33
N SER A 188 26.98 5.15 -31.38
CA SER A 188 27.30 6.58 -31.52
C SER A 188 26.51 7.43 -30.52
N SER A 189 27.15 8.45 -29.96
CA SER A 189 26.59 9.34 -28.92
C SER A 189 25.35 10.13 -29.37
N SER A 190 25.05 10.20 -30.66
CA SER A 190 23.85 10.87 -31.19
C SER A 190 22.56 10.07 -31.02
N GLU A 191 22.61 8.73 -30.98
CA GLU A 191 21.46 7.86 -30.66
C GLU A 191 21.26 7.68 -29.14
N ALA A 192 22.15 8.23 -28.32
CA ALA A 192 22.06 8.16 -26.86
C ALA A 192 20.98 9.09 -26.28
N ASN A 193 20.46 10.03 -27.08
CA ASN A 193 19.48 11.04 -26.64
C ASN A 193 18.02 10.65 -26.95
N GLN A 194 17.81 9.52 -27.63
CA GLN A 194 16.50 8.88 -27.66
C GLN A 194 16.44 7.90 -26.48
N ASN A 195 15.56 8.14 -25.52
CA ASN A 195 15.24 7.17 -24.47
C ASN A 195 14.79 5.86 -25.15
N ARG A 196 15.72 4.91 -25.31
CA ARG A 196 15.50 3.61 -25.97
C ARG A 196 14.38 2.79 -25.34
N LEU A 197 14.11 3.05 -24.06
CA LEU A 197 12.95 2.60 -23.32
C LEU A 197 12.27 3.84 -22.72
N GLY A 198 10.96 4.00 -22.93
CA GLY A 198 10.18 4.96 -22.15
C GLY A 198 10.21 4.63 -20.65
N GLY A 199 9.87 5.59 -19.79
CA GLY A 199 9.97 5.43 -18.32
C GLY A 199 9.30 4.17 -17.77
N ALA A 200 8.14 3.78 -18.33
CA ALA A 200 7.44 2.56 -17.92
C ALA A 200 8.21 1.27 -18.24
N LEU A 201 8.83 1.18 -19.42
CA LEU A 201 9.63 0.02 -19.78
C LEU A 201 10.92 -0.02 -18.94
N LEU A 202 11.50 1.14 -18.65
CA LEU A 202 12.69 1.21 -17.80
C LEU A 202 12.38 0.69 -16.39
N ALA A 203 11.25 1.08 -15.81
CA ALA A 203 10.80 0.56 -14.52
C ALA A 203 10.61 -0.96 -14.54
N HIS A 204 10.00 -1.52 -15.60
CA HIS A 204 9.89 -2.96 -15.75
C HIS A 204 11.24 -3.65 -15.88
N LYS A 205 12.18 -3.05 -16.61
CA LYS A 205 13.53 -3.58 -16.78
C LYS A 205 14.30 -3.59 -15.47
N VAL A 206 14.29 -2.48 -14.72
CA VAL A 206 14.92 -2.39 -13.39
C VAL A 206 14.29 -3.42 -12.46
N ALA A 207 12.97 -3.54 -12.46
CA ALA A 207 12.26 -4.54 -11.67
C ALA A 207 12.59 -5.99 -12.07
N GLU A 208 13.02 -6.27 -13.29
CA GLU A 208 13.45 -7.60 -13.72
C GLU A 208 14.91 -7.87 -13.35
N GLU A 209 15.79 -6.87 -13.50
CA GLU A 209 17.23 -6.97 -13.21
C GLU A 209 17.54 -7.00 -11.72
N GLU A 210 16.68 -6.40 -10.88
CA GLU A 210 16.88 -6.36 -9.43
C GLU A 210 16.69 -7.74 -8.77
N GLU A 211 17.56 -8.08 -7.82
CA GLU A 211 17.47 -9.32 -7.03
C GLU A 211 16.55 -9.16 -5.81
N PHE A 212 15.86 -10.23 -5.44
CA PHE A 212 14.98 -10.22 -4.28
C PHE A 212 15.75 -10.35 -2.96
N LYS A 213 15.53 -9.42 -2.04
CA LYS A 213 15.98 -9.55 -0.65
C LYS A 213 14.96 -10.37 0.13
N SER A 214 15.42 -11.49 0.69
CA SER A 214 14.57 -12.36 1.51
C SER A 214 14.49 -11.79 2.93
N LEU A 215 13.28 -11.59 3.42
CA LEU A 215 12.99 -11.09 4.75
C LEU A 215 12.33 -12.18 5.59
N GLU A 216 12.69 -12.24 6.86
CA GLU A 216 12.06 -13.14 7.83
C GLU A 216 10.73 -12.55 8.30
N TRP A 217 9.68 -13.35 8.27
CA TRP A 217 8.40 -13.01 8.87
C TRP A 217 8.44 -13.30 10.37
N ARG A 218 8.16 -12.29 11.19
CA ARG A 218 8.03 -12.44 12.65
C ARG A 218 6.66 -11.94 13.09
N ASP A 219 5.86 -12.85 13.62
CA ASP A 219 4.57 -12.54 14.24
C ASP A 219 4.74 -11.98 15.66
N ASN A 220 3.73 -11.28 16.16
CA ASN A 220 3.65 -10.74 17.53
C ASN A 220 4.74 -9.71 17.91
N THR A 221 5.32 -9.02 16.92
CA THR A 221 6.30 -7.94 17.15
C THR A 221 5.68 -6.61 17.59
N PHE A 222 4.34 -6.51 17.61
CA PHE A 222 3.65 -5.26 17.91
C PHE A 222 4.02 -4.68 19.28
N GLU A 223 4.07 -5.50 20.34
CA GLU A 223 4.38 -5.02 21.69
C GLU A 223 5.81 -4.48 21.79
N ALA A 224 6.79 -5.22 21.27
CA ALA A 224 8.18 -4.80 21.20
C ALA A 224 8.36 -3.52 20.37
N PHE A 225 7.65 -3.40 19.25
CA PHE A 225 7.66 -2.21 18.41
C PHE A 225 7.07 -1.00 19.13
N VAL A 226 5.94 -1.16 19.81
CA VAL A 226 5.34 -0.08 20.59
C VAL A 226 6.29 0.36 21.70
N GLU A 227 6.93 -0.56 22.41
CA GLU A 227 7.94 -0.22 23.41
C GLU A 227 9.12 0.55 22.83
N GLU A 228 9.63 0.14 21.68
CA GLU A 228 10.73 0.81 20.98
C GLU A 228 10.35 2.23 20.54
N VAL A 229 9.16 2.42 19.99
CA VAL A 229 8.63 3.73 19.59
C VAL A 229 8.34 4.63 20.80
N THR A 230 8.02 4.05 21.96
CA THR A 230 7.78 4.81 23.21
C THR A 230 9.09 5.21 23.90
N LYS A 231 10.25 4.60 23.58
CA LYS A 231 11.50 4.93 24.26
C LYS A 231 11.87 6.39 24.00
N GLU A 232 11.94 7.14 25.09
CA GLU A 232 11.98 8.61 25.20
C GLU A 232 13.25 9.28 24.64
N GLU A 233 14.09 8.62 23.83
CA GLU A 233 15.34 9.23 23.33
C GLU A 233 15.12 10.26 22.19
N THR A 234 13.88 10.49 21.74
CA THR A 234 13.59 11.43 20.64
C THR A 234 12.53 12.49 20.97
N THR A 235 12.09 12.63 22.22
CA THR A 235 11.21 13.72 22.62
C THR A 235 12.00 15.02 22.72
N ILE A 236 12.34 15.60 21.58
CA ILE A 236 12.71 17.02 21.51
C ILE A 236 11.38 17.76 21.57
N PRO A 237 11.06 18.50 22.64
CA PRO A 237 9.89 19.36 22.63
C PRO A 237 10.03 20.30 21.43
N LEU A 238 9.00 20.34 20.59
CA LEU A 238 8.95 21.31 19.49
C LEU A 238 8.85 22.69 20.13
N GLU A 239 9.98 23.39 20.24
CA GLU A 239 9.98 24.78 20.66
C GLU A 239 9.35 25.63 19.54
N PRO A 240 8.41 26.52 19.88
CA PRO A 240 7.87 27.46 18.91
C PRO A 240 9.02 28.33 18.37
N MET A 241 9.19 28.32 17.05
CA MET A 241 10.28 29.03 16.37
C MET A 241 10.14 30.57 16.48
N ASP A 242 8.93 31.05 16.78
CA ASP A 242 8.58 32.46 16.97
C ASP A 242 7.89 32.65 18.33
N ASP A 243 8.19 33.77 18.99
CA ASP A 243 7.53 34.21 20.22
C ASP A 243 6.04 34.53 19.92
N ASN A 244 5.12 34.24 20.85
CA ASN A 244 3.66 34.34 20.61
C ASN A 244 3.25 35.75 20.10
N THR A 245 3.97 36.78 20.55
CA THR A 245 3.80 38.17 20.12
C THR A 245 4.13 38.40 18.64
N ALA A 246 5.11 37.69 18.08
CA ALA A 246 5.51 37.80 16.67
C ALA A 246 4.55 37.06 15.72
N TYR A 247 3.93 35.97 16.18
CA TYR A 247 2.89 35.27 15.40
C TYR A 247 1.65 36.15 15.23
N LEU A 248 1.19 36.79 16.31
CA LEU A 248 0.03 37.68 16.28
C LEU A 248 0.27 38.90 15.38
N LEU A 249 1.49 39.43 15.31
CA LEU A 249 1.84 40.55 14.42
C LEU A 249 1.88 40.19 12.93
N LYS A 250 1.99 38.90 12.56
CA LYS A 250 1.90 38.46 11.15
C LYS A 250 0.46 38.27 10.68
N LEU A 251 -0.50 38.24 11.61
CA LEU A 251 -1.92 37.98 11.33
C LEU A 251 -2.74 39.26 11.10
N PHE A 252 -2.20 40.41 11.51
CA PHE A 252 -2.76 41.75 11.31
C PHE A 252 -1.88 42.58 10.37
#